data_AF-A0A970F4N6-F1
#
_entry.id   AF-A0A970F4N6-F1
#
_cell.length_a   1.000
_cell.length_b   1.000
_cell.length_c   1.000
_cell.angle_alpha   90.00
_cell.angle_beta   90.00
_cell.angle_gamma   90.00
#
_symmetry.space_group_name_H-M   'P 1'
#
loop_
_entity.id
_entity.type
_entity.pdbx_description
1 polymer ?
#
loop_
_entity_poly.entity_id
_entity_poly.type
_entity_poly.pdbx_seq_one_letter_code
_entity_poly.pdbx_strand_id
1 'polypeptide(L)' 'MNRYVAYSLIRLLLLILLIFFLFMVGLMIGYGMIGDGEPTAVFSGNLWTNVLKFMK' A
#
# COMPACT_ATOMS: atom_id res chain seq x y z
N MET A 1 21.46 -2.29 -27.29
CA MET A 1 21.74 -2.02 -25.86
C MET A 1 20.46 -1.72 -25.03
N ASN A 2 19.47 -0.96 -25.52
CA ASN A 2 18.33 -0.48 -24.70
C ASN A 2 17.26 -1.50 -24.25
N ARG A 3 17.11 -2.64 -24.92
CA ARG A 3 16.00 -3.57 -24.61
C ARG A 3 16.15 -4.20 -23.22
N TYR A 4 17.38 -4.55 -22.82
CA TYR A 4 17.67 -5.14 -21.51
C TYR A 4 17.40 -4.18 -20.35
N VAL A 5 17.74 -2.90 -20.52
CA VAL A 5 17.48 -1.87 -19.51
C VAL A 5 15.96 -1.66 -19.34
N ALA A 6 15.21 -1.58 -20.44
CA ALA A 6 13.75 -1.43 -20.39
C ALA A 6 13.07 -2.61 -19.66
N TYR A 7 13.45 -3.85 -19.97
CA TYR A 7 12.90 -5.03 -19.27
C TYR A 7 13.24 -5.03 -17.77
N SER A 8 14.46 -4.63 -17.41
CA SER A 8 14.88 -4.55 -16.01
C SER A 8 14.07 -3.50 -15.23
N LEU A 9 13.86 -2.32 -15.81
CA LEU A 9 13.06 -1.24 -15.21
C LEU A 9 11.59 -1.64 -15.04
N ILE A 10 11.00 -2.29 -16.04
CA ILE A 10 9.61 -2.78 -15.96
C ILE A 10 9.48 -3.82 -14.86
N ARG A 11 10.44 -4.77 -14.76
CA ARG A 11 10.43 -5.78 -13.69
C ARG A 11 10.54 -5.14 -12.31
N LEU A 12 11.40 -4.14 -12.14
CA LEU A 12 11.54 -3.40 -10.89
C LEU A 12 10.25 -2.67 -10.54
N LEU A 13 9.62 -2.00 -11.51
CA LEU A 13 8.35 -1.30 -11.31
C LEU A 13 7.22 -2.26 -10.91
N LEU A 14 7.14 -3.43 -11.55
CA LEU A 14 6.19 -4.47 -11.18
C LEU A 14 6.43 -5.01 -9.76
N LEU A 15 7.70 -5.18 -9.37
CA LEU A 15 8.05 -5.61 -8.02
C LEU A 15 7.60 -4.57 -6.97
N ILE A 16 7.88 -3.28 -7.23
CA ILE A 16 7.45 -2.18 -6.35
C ILE A 16 5.93 -2.14 -6.24
N LEU A 17 5.22 -2.30 -7.36
CA LEU A 17 3.77 -2.32 -7.38
C LEU A 17 3.20 -3.51 -6.62
N LEU A 18 3.82 -4.68 -6.72
CA LEU A 18 3.45 -5.88 -5.97
C LEU A 18 3.64 -5.67 -4.45
N ILE A 19 4.77 -5.09 -4.04
CA ILE A 19 5.05 -4.77 -2.64
C ILE A 19 4.02 -3.78 -2.11
N PHE A 20 3.72 -2.73 -2.88
CA PHE A 20 2.71 -1.74 -2.52
C PHE A 20 1.31 -2.37 -2.40
N PHE A 21 0.96 -3.27 -3.31
CA PHE A 21 -0.30 -4.01 -3.26
C PHE A 21 -0.40 -4.89 -2.02
N LEU A 22 0.65 -5.68 -1.71
CA LEU A 22 0.71 -6.50 -0.51
C LEU A 22 0.61 -5.65 0.76
N PHE A 23 1.27 -4.49 0.79
CA PHE A 23 1.19 -3.54 1.89
C PHE A 23 -0.25 -3.04 2.09
N MET A 24 -0.93 -2.62 1.01
CA MET A 24 -2.33 -2.18 1.09
C MET A 24 -3.24 -3.30 1.58
N VAL A 25 -3.11 -4.52 1.05
CA VAL A 25 -3.87 -5.68 1.54
C VAL A 25 -3.62 -5.93 3.03
N GLY A 26 -2.36 -5.84 3.47
CA GLY A 26 -2.00 -5.95 4.89
C GLY A 26 -2.68 -4.89 5.75
N LEU A 27 -2.74 -3.64 5.29
CA LEU A 27 -3.48 -2.58 5.98
C LEU A 27 -4.99 -2.84 6.00
N MET A 28 -5.58 -3.32 4.91
CA MET A 28 -7.01 -3.65 4.85
C MET A 28 -7.36 -4.76 5.84
N ILE A 29 -6.51 -5.78 5.96
CA ILE A 29 -6.68 -6.87 6.92
C ILE A 29 -6.46 -6.35 8.35
N GLY A 30 -5.37 -5.62 8.61
CA GLY A 30 -5.03 -5.14 9.94
C GLY A 30 -6.03 -4.11 10.48
N TYR A 31 -6.43 -3.14 9.66
CA TYR A 31 -7.43 -2.15 10.05
C TYR A 31 -8.84 -2.73 10.06
N GLY A 32 -9.18 -3.55 9.05
CA GLY A 32 -10.54 -4.00 8.83
C GLY A 32 -10.93 -5.27 9.59
N MET A 33 -10.11 -6.32 9.53
CA MET A 33 -10.42 -7.58 10.21
C MET A 33 -9.96 -7.61 11.66
N ILE A 34 -8.83 -6.98 11.98
CA ILE A 34 -8.28 -6.97 13.36
C ILE A 34 -8.73 -5.72 14.12
N GLY A 35 -8.85 -4.58 13.45
CA GLY A 35 -9.17 -3.29 14.06
C GLY A 35 -10.65 -2.88 14.03
N ASP A 36 -11.56 -3.79 13.64
CA ASP A 36 -13.02 -3.56 13.47
C ASP A 36 -13.38 -2.35 12.58
N GLY A 37 -12.43 -1.86 11.77
CA GLY A 37 -12.65 -0.75 10.84
C GLY A 37 -13.24 -1.21 9.51
N GLU A 38 -13.63 -0.28 8.65
CA GLU A 38 -13.92 -0.64 7.26
C GLU A 38 -12.61 -0.88 6.50
N PRO A 39 -12.40 -2.06 5.87
CA PRO A 39 -11.14 -2.37 5.17
C PRO A 39 -10.79 -1.33 4.09
N THR A 40 -11.79 -0.76 3.43
CA THR A 40 -11.63 0.25 2.37
C THR A 40 -11.29 1.64 2.91
N ALA A 41 -11.44 1.89 4.21
CA ALA A 41 -11.12 3.18 4.81
C ALA A 41 -9.61 3.50 4.77
N VAL A 42 -8.75 2.50 4.51
CA VAL A 42 -7.31 2.70 4.26
C VAL A 42 -7.04 3.59 3.04
N PHE A 43 -7.99 3.68 2.11
CA PHE A 43 -7.93 4.60 0.97
C PHE A 43 -8.50 6.00 1.30
N SER A 44 -9.10 6.18 2.47
CA SER A 44 -9.63 7.48 2.90
C SER A 44 -8.53 8.33 3.54
N GLY A 45 -8.43 9.60 3.14
CA GLY A 45 -7.49 10.54 3.77
C GLY A 45 -7.80 10.77 5.26
N ASN A 46 -9.07 10.67 5.67
CA ASN A 46 -9.51 10.90 7.04
C ASN A 46 -8.92 9.89 8.04
N LEU A 47 -8.80 8.62 7.63
CA LEU A 47 -8.13 7.59 8.44
C LEU A 47 -6.71 8.02 8.80
N TRP A 48 -5.93 8.40 7.79
CA TRP A 48 -4.54 8.80 7.97
C TRP A 48 -4.41 10.08 8.79
N THR A 49 -5.33 11.04 8.65
CA THR A 49 -5.38 12.21 9.54
C THR A 49 -5.56 11.79 11.00
N ASN A 50 -6.44 10.83 11.29
CA ASN A 50 -6.64 10.31 12.64
C ASN A 50 -5.41 9.56 13.16
N VAL A 51 -4.78 8.71 12.34
CA VAL A 51 -3.54 7.99 12.70
C VAL A 51 -2.40 8.97 12.98
N LEU A 52 -2.18 9.95 12.11
CA LEU A 52 -1.16 10.98 12.28
C LEU A 52 -1.42 11.86 13.51
N LYS A 53 -2.68 12.12 13.82
CA LYS A 53 -3.08 12.83 15.04
C LYS A 53 -2.79 11.99 16.29
N PHE A 54 -2.96 10.67 16.22
CA PHE A 54 -2.66 9.76 17.32
C PHE A 54 -1.16 9.58 17.56
N MET A 55 -0.34 9.67 16.52
CA MET A 55 1.12 9.57 16.62
C MET A 55 1.81 10.85 17.12
N LYS A 56 1.09 11.97 17.23
CA LYS A 56 1.59 13.26 17.71
C LYS A 56 1.40 13.39 19.22
#